data_AF-A0A8J4EEH4-F1
#
_entry.id   AF-A0A8J4EEH4-F1
#
_cell.length_a   1.000
_cell.length_b   1.000
_cell.length_c   1.000
_cell.angle_alpha   90.00
_cell.angle_beta   90.00
_cell.angle_gamma   90.00
#
_symmetry.space_group_name_H-M   'P 1'
#
loop_
_entity.id
_entity.type
_entity.pdbx_description
1 polymer ?
#
loop_
_entity_poly.entity_id
_entity_poly.type
_entity_poly.pdbx_seq_one_letter_code
_entity_poly.pdbx_strand_id
1 'polypeptide(L)'
;MLAVDIVSCGGVYAAGLAVAGLVATGRGAEGLHAATARLGWLHLLLAAAVLVAYRLGAQLAGGRTLGRILLEGAAATGTVPLFAPAVVTTLVLGTLTGVTAPPVRAGPAPVPSTASPTTDGRTQAIGLDTLIAASSNSRTRLRTALADADRCVDAEAAADTLRQVTAERDGQLSRARELPVDAIPNGRTIRDHLVAALAHSVAADRAFTAWADNVASGRCGQDANYAEAGRASTAATAAKRSFCSAWNPVAVGFGLPTRTEDEV
;
A
#
# COMPACT_ATOMS: atom_id res chain seq x y z
N MET A 1 5.69 6.58 -45.15
CA MET A 1 4.70 7.29 -45.97
C MET A 1 3.47 7.52 -45.08
N LEU A 2 3.26 8.78 -44.65
CA LEU A 2 2.10 9.37 -43.94
C LEU A 2 1.66 8.68 -42.62
N ALA A 3 1.89 9.17 -41.40
CA ALA A 3 1.80 10.51 -40.80
C ALA A 3 0.45 11.21 -41.05
N VAL A 4 -0.58 10.77 -40.32
CA VAL A 4 -1.84 11.51 -40.07
C VAL A 4 -2.21 11.36 -38.59
N ASP A 5 -1.89 12.42 -37.84
CA ASP A 5 -2.63 13.06 -36.74
C ASP A 5 -3.11 12.28 -35.50
N ILE A 6 -2.22 12.23 -34.48
CA ILE A 6 -2.56 12.04 -33.05
C ILE A 6 -3.05 13.36 -32.39
N VAL A 7 -3.03 14.48 -33.11
CA VAL A 7 -3.41 15.80 -32.57
C VAL A 7 -4.94 15.99 -32.46
N SER A 8 -5.77 15.12 -33.05
CA SER A 8 -7.23 15.35 -33.12
C SER A 8 -8.07 14.86 -31.93
N CYS A 9 -7.52 14.11 -30.97
CA CYS A 9 -8.31 13.69 -29.79
C CYS A 9 -8.24 14.68 -28.61
N GLY A 10 -7.22 15.56 -28.56
CA GLY A 10 -7.09 16.57 -27.50
C GLY A 10 -8.03 17.77 -27.68
N GLY A 11 -8.36 18.12 -28.93
CA GLY A 11 -9.19 19.29 -29.23
C GLY A 11 -10.66 19.15 -28.82
N VAL A 12 -11.19 17.92 -28.81
CA VAL A 12 -12.62 17.67 -28.53
C VAL A 12 -12.95 17.78 -27.03
N TYR A 13 -11.99 17.45 -26.15
CA TYR A 13 -12.16 17.55 -24.70
C TYR A 13 -12.03 18.99 -24.18
N ALA A 14 -11.14 19.78 -24.76
CA ALA A 14 -11.00 21.20 -24.40
C ALA A 14 -12.17 22.05 -24.89
N ALA A 15 -12.74 21.74 -26.07
CA ALA A 15 -13.92 22.41 -26.59
C ALA A 15 -15.18 22.13 -25.75
N GLY A 16 -15.31 20.93 -25.17
CA GLY A 16 -16.44 20.57 -24.28
C GLY A 16 -16.50 21.39 -22.99
N LEU A 17 -15.34 21.72 -22.39
CA LEU A 17 -15.27 22.52 -21.16
C LEU A 17 -15.56 24.01 -21.42
N ALA A 18 -15.23 24.52 -22.61
CA ALA A 18 -15.51 25.91 -22.98
C ALA A 18 -17.02 26.15 -23.21
N VAL A 19 -17.76 25.18 -23.77
CA VAL A 19 -19.22 25.30 -23.98
C VAL A 19 -20.00 25.16 -22.66
N ALA A 20 -19.53 24.35 -21.71
CA ALA A 20 -20.13 24.26 -20.38
C ALA A 20 -19.94 25.54 -19.55
N GLY A 21 -18.82 26.25 -19.73
CA GLY A 21 -18.57 27.54 -19.10
C GLY A 21 -19.46 28.67 -19.64
N LEU A 22 -19.78 28.67 -20.93
CA LEU A 22 -20.55 29.75 -21.56
C LEU A 22 -22.08 29.66 -21.34
N VAL A 23 -22.60 28.50 -20.95
CA VAL A 23 -24.04 28.32 -20.65
C VAL A 23 -24.37 28.63 -19.17
N ALA A 24 -23.36 28.76 -18.31
CA ALA A 24 -23.54 29.02 -16.88
C ALA A 24 -23.75 30.50 -16.51
N THR A 25 -23.68 31.44 -17.45
CA THR A 25 -23.85 32.88 -17.16
C THR A 25 -25.30 33.39 -17.20
N GLY A 26 -26.29 32.51 -17.41
CA GLY A 26 -27.65 32.95 -17.74
C GLY A 26 -28.82 32.51 -16.85
N ARG A 27 -28.68 31.60 -15.88
CA ARG A 27 -29.84 31.09 -15.12
C ARG A 27 -29.54 30.94 -13.63
N GLY A 28 -30.42 31.51 -12.82
CA GLY A 28 -30.30 31.60 -11.37
C GLY A 28 -30.17 30.24 -10.65
N ALA A 29 -29.69 30.33 -9.41
CA ALA A 29 -29.22 29.23 -8.57
C ALA A 29 -30.24 28.10 -8.28
N GLU A 30 -31.51 28.26 -8.65
CA GLU A 30 -32.57 27.29 -8.34
C GLU A 30 -32.66 26.11 -9.35
N GLY A 31 -31.99 26.21 -10.51
CA GLY A 31 -31.99 25.12 -11.52
C GLY A 31 -30.86 24.09 -11.38
N LEU A 32 -29.83 24.38 -10.57
CA LEU A 32 -28.61 23.55 -10.51
C LEU A 32 -28.81 22.23 -9.76
N HIS A 33 -29.72 22.18 -8.79
CA HIS A 33 -29.92 20.99 -7.94
C HIS A 33 -30.67 19.85 -8.65
N ALA A 34 -31.53 20.16 -9.63
CA ALA A 34 -32.27 19.14 -10.38
C ALA A 34 -31.42 18.50 -11.50
N ALA A 35 -30.48 19.25 -12.07
CA ALA A 35 -29.60 18.79 -13.15
C ALA A 35 -28.48 17.84 -12.65
N THR A 36 -27.91 18.13 -11.48
CA THR A 36 -26.85 17.30 -10.86
C THR A 36 -27.37 15.93 -10.43
N ALA A 37 -28.62 15.84 -9.98
CA ALA A 37 -29.25 14.56 -9.64
C ALA A 37 -29.40 13.64 -10.87
N ARG A 38 -29.85 14.16 -12.02
CA ARG A 38 -30.05 13.37 -13.24
C ARG A 38 -28.74 12.89 -13.86
N LEU A 39 -27.68 13.69 -13.77
CA LEU A 39 -26.33 13.29 -14.20
C LEU A 39 -25.75 12.21 -13.27
N GLY A 40 -25.97 12.31 -11.96
CA GLY A 40 -25.55 11.28 -11.00
C GLY A 40 -26.16 9.91 -11.26
N TRP A 41 -27.47 9.85 -11.54
CA TRP A 41 -28.14 8.59 -11.90
C TRP A 41 -27.62 7.99 -13.21
N LEU A 42 -27.31 8.81 -14.22
CA LEU A 42 -26.74 8.33 -15.48
C LEU A 42 -25.34 7.72 -15.29
N HIS A 43 -24.50 8.34 -14.46
CA HIS A 43 -23.18 7.80 -14.13
C HIS A 43 -23.26 6.47 -13.37
N LEU A 44 -24.22 6.33 -12.45
CA LEU A 44 -24.44 5.07 -11.72
C LEU A 44 -24.92 3.94 -12.64
N LEU A 45 -25.81 4.25 -13.59
CA LEU A 45 -26.30 3.26 -14.57
C LEU A 45 -25.18 2.81 -15.52
N LEU A 46 -24.33 3.74 -15.98
CA LEU A 46 -23.18 3.41 -16.81
C LEU A 46 -22.15 2.55 -16.06
N ALA A 47 -21.87 2.86 -14.79
CA ALA A 47 -20.97 2.05 -13.96
C ALA A 47 -21.50 0.62 -13.74
N ALA A 48 -22.81 0.47 -13.51
CA ALA A 48 -23.45 -0.83 -13.35
C ALA A 48 -23.39 -1.67 -14.65
N ALA A 49 -23.62 -1.05 -15.81
CA ALA A 49 -23.55 -1.73 -17.11
C ALA A 49 -22.14 -2.27 -17.41
N VAL A 50 -21.10 -1.50 -17.08
CA VAL A 50 -19.69 -1.93 -17.25
C VAL A 50 -19.36 -3.12 -16.35
N LEU A 51 -19.84 -3.13 -15.09
CA LEU A 51 -19.64 -4.25 -14.17
C LEU A 51 -20.32 -5.55 -14.64
N VAL A 52 -21.53 -5.45 -15.20
CA VAL A 52 -22.23 -6.61 -15.77
C VAL A 52 -21.50 -7.16 -17.00
N ALA A 53 -21.04 -6.28 -17.90
CA ALA A 53 -20.25 -6.69 -19.07
C ALA A 53 -18.93 -7.36 -18.68
N TYR A 54 -18.23 -6.83 -17.66
CA TYR A 54 -16.99 -7.42 -17.14
C TYR A 54 -17.22 -8.81 -16.52
N ARG A 55 -18.30 -8.97 -15.74
CA ARG A 55 -18.69 -10.25 -15.13
C ARG A 55 -19.08 -11.30 -16.18
N LEU A 56 -19.78 -10.89 -17.24
CA LEU A 56 -20.09 -11.78 -18.38
C LEU A 56 -18.83 -12.17 -19.16
N GLY A 57 -17.91 -11.23 -19.40
CA GLY A 57 -16.64 -11.49 -20.07
C GLY A 57 -15.75 -12.50 -19.30
N ALA A 58 -15.73 -12.40 -17.97
CA ALA A 58 -14.97 -13.32 -17.12
C ALA A 58 -15.52 -14.76 -17.12
N GLN A 59 -16.83 -14.95 -17.36
CA GLN A 59 -17.48 -16.27 -17.42
C GLN A 59 -17.25 -16.97 -18.77
N LEU A 60 -16.97 -16.22 -19.84
CA LEU A 60 -16.73 -16.76 -21.19
C LEU A 60 -15.25 -17.11 -21.44
N ALA A 61 -14.34 -16.74 -20.55
CA ALA A 61 -12.89 -16.94 -20.73
C ALA A 61 -12.32 -18.23 -20.10
N GLY A 62 -13.17 -19.19 -19.70
CA GLY A 62 -12.74 -20.44 -19.06
C GLY A 62 -13.28 -21.70 -19.71
N GLY A 63 -12.64 -22.20 -20.78
CA GLY A 63 -12.89 -23.57 -21.26
C GLY A 63 -12.27 -24.00 -22.61
N ARG A 64 -11.16 -24.77 -22.53
CA ARG A 64 -10.71 -25.87 -23.42
C ARG A 64 -9.94 -25.60 -24.74
N THR A 65 -8.62 -25.84 -24.66
CA THR A 65 -7.78 -26.80 -25.43
C THR A 65 -7.47 -26.64 -26.95
N LEU A 66 -6.17 -26.41 -27.22
CA LEU A 66 -5.29 -26.78 -28.36
C LEU A 66 -5.59 -26.30 -29.80
N GLY A 67 -4.66 -25.52 -30.36
CA GLY A 67 -4.44 -25.47 -31.82
C GLY A 67 -3.69 -24.24 -32.34
N ARG A 68 -2.35 -24.28 -32.29
CA ARG A 68 -1.37 -23.67 -33.24
C ARG A 68 -1.67 -22.29 -33.89
N ILE A 69 -0.67 -21.41 -33.76
CA ILE A 69 -0.13 -20.42 -34.74
C ILE A 69 -0.35 -18.92 -34.41
N LEU A 70 0.79 -18.18 -34.46
CA LEU A 70 1.04 -16.72 -34.36
C LEU A 70 0.80 -16.09 -32.98
N LEU A 71 1.45 -15.01 -32.57
CA LEU A 71 2.70 -14.29 -32.85
C LEU A 71 2.63 -13.19 -31.78
N GLU A 72 3.73 -12.99 -31.05
CA GLU A 72 4.06 -11.79 -30.26
C GLU A 72 3.11 -11.31 -29.12
N GLY A 73 3.70 -11.21 -27.93
CA GLY A 73 3.75 -9.93 -27.21
C GLY A 73 2.53 -9.50 -26.39
N ALA A 74 2.38 -10.07 -25.20
CA ALA A 74 1.65 -9.47 -24.08
C ALA A 74 2.12 -10.18 -22.81
N ALA A 75 2.33 -9.58 -21.65
CA ALA A 75 2.13 -8.23 -21.16
C ALA A 75 2.83 -8.17 -19.79
N ALA A 76 3.01 -6.98 -19.24
CA ALA A 76 2.41 -6.64 -17.94
C ALA A 76 2.92 -5.31 -17.43
N THR A 77 2.08 -4.28 -17.53
CA THR A 77 2.04 -3.24 -16.50
C THR A 77 0.63 -3.21 -15.97
N GLY A 78 0.46 -3.89 -14.84
CA GLY A 78 -0.73 -3.78 -14.00
C GLY A 78 -0.70 -2.48 -13.22
N THR A 79 -1.86 -1.84 -13.09
CA THR A 79 -2.12 -0.80 -12.11
C THR A 79 -3.05 -1.36 -11.04
N VAL A 80 -2.62 -1.23 -9.78
CA VAL A 80 -3.34 -1.60 -8.56
C VAL A 80 -4.23 -0.41 -8.14
N PRO A 81 -5.50 -0.62 -7.73
CA PRO A 81 -6.37 0.48 -7.32
C PRO A 81 -6.12 0.92 -5.87
N LEU A 82 -6.10 2.24 -5.68
CA LEU A 82 -6.16 2.95 -4.40
C LEU A 82 -7.59 2.91 -3.85
N PHE A 83 -7.76 2.44 -2.60
CA PHE A 83 -8.97 2.64 -1.80
C PHE A 83 -8.72 3.76 -0.78
N ALA A 84 -9.61 4.75 -0.76
CA ALA A 84 -9.71 5.77 0.27
C ALA A 84 -11.08 5.65 0.98
N PRO A 85 -11.18 5.78 2.31
CA PRO A 85 -12.47 5.90 2.96
C PRO A 85 -12.78 7.35 3.38
N ALA A 86 -13.94 7.78 2.87
CA ALA A 86 -15.01 8.59 3.48
C ALA A 86 -14.71 9.56 4.64
N VAL A 87 -15.00 10.83 4.38
CA VAL A 87 -15.29 11.90 5.36
C VAL A 87 -16.73 11.73 5.86
N VAL A 88 -16.93 11.66 7.17
CA VAL A 88 -18.25 11.69 7.82
C VAL A 88 -18.37 12.98 8.63
N THR A 89 -19.25 13.87 8.19
CA THR A 89 -19.60 15.11 8.89
C THR A 89 -20.86 14.87 9.71
N THR A 90 -20.81 15.01 11.03
CA THR A 90 -22.01 15.07 11.89
C THR A 90 -22.16 16.46 12.49
N LEU A 91 -23.32 17.07 12.22
CA LEU A 91 -23.80 18.33 12.78
C LEU A 91 -24.55 18.03 14.08
N VAL A 92 -24.16 18.65 15.19
CA VAL A 92 -24.95 18.63 16.45
C VAL A 92 -25.41 20.04 16.76
N LEU A 93 -26.73 20.22 16.78
CA LEU A 93 -27.44 21.42 17.22
C LEU A 93 -27.73 21.26 18.72
N GLY A 94 -27.22 22.15 19.57
CA GLY A 94 -27.44 22.12 21.03
C GLY A 94 -28.10 23.40 21.53
N THR A 95 -29.30 23.28 22.09
CA THR A 95 -30.00 24.34 22.84
C THR A 95 -29.83 24.18 24.35
N LEU A 96 -29.37 25.27 24.97
CA LEU A 96 -29.46 25.77 26.36
C LEU A 96 -29.96 24.86 27.50
N THR A 97 -29.20 24.81 28.60
CA THR A 97 -29.60 25.27 29.96
C THR A 97 -28.41 25.17 30.92
N GLY A 98 -28.16 26.23 31.69
CA GLY A 98 -27.11 26.26 32.71
C GLY A 98 -27.56 25.57 34.00
N VAL A 99 -26.66 24.78 34.59
CA VAL A 99 -26.76 24.30 35.98
C VAL A 99 -25.38 24.42 36.61
N THR A 100 -25.31 25.22 37.68
CA THR A 100 -24.16 25.45 38.54
C THR A 100 -23.86 24.19 39.38
N ALA A 101 -22.62 23.70 39.39
CA ALA A 101 -22.18 22.58 40.23
C ALA A 101 -21.20 23.07 41.35
N PRO A 102 -21.28 22.50 42.58
CA PRO A 102 -20.46 22.87 43.76
C PRO A 102 -19.06 22.18 43.77
N PRO A 103 -18.14 22.51 44.71
CA PRO A 103 -16.71 22.27 44.54
C PRO A 103 -16.23 20.82 44.82
N VAL A 104 -15.05 20.56 44.25
CA VAL A 104 -14.31 19.31 44.01
C VAL A 104 -14.02 18.47 45.27
N ARG A 105 -14.18 17.15 45.14
CA ARG A 105 -13.57 16.12 46.00
C ARG A 105 -12.48 15.40 45.19
N ALA A 106 -11.25 15.36 45.71
CA ALA A 106 -10.12 14.67 45.08
C ALA A 106 -10.34 13.14 45.08
N GLY A 107 -10.37 12.54 43.88
CA GLY A 107 -10.36 11.10 43.63
C GLY A 107 -8.99 10.61 43.15
N PRO A 108 -8.75 9.28 43.10
CA PRO A 108 -7.40 8.69 43.02
C PRO A 108 -6.69 8.98 41.69
N ALA A 109 -5.36 8.80 41.73
CA ALA A 109 -4.39 9.13 40.69
C ALA A 109 -4.82 8.70 39.26
N PRO A 110 -4.44 9.46 38.21
CA PRO A 110 -4.81 9.13 36.84
C PRO A 110 -4.23 7.77 36.45
N VAL A 111 -5.12 6.83 36.09
CA VAL A 111 -4.78 5.78 35.12
C VAL A 111 -4.20 6.46 33.88
N PRO A 112 -3.15 5.91 33.23
CA PRO A 112 -2.58 6.52 32.04
C PRO A 112 -3.64 6.51 30.94
N SER A 113 -4.29 7.67 30.76
CA SER A 113 -5.14 7.93 29.61
C SER A 113 -4.30 7.70 28.36
N THR A 114 -4.83 6.91 27.43
CA THR A 114 -4.38 6.90 26.03
C THR A 114 -4.40 8.35 25.54
N ALA A 115 -3.23 8.99 25.58
CA ALA A 115 -3.07 10.38 25.17
C ALA A 115 -3.53 10.48 23.71
N SER A 116 -4.41 11.45 23.43
CA SER A 116 -4.79 11.75 22.06
C SER A 116 -3.54 12.08 21.24
N PRO A 117 -3.48 11.66 19.97
CA PRO A 117 -2.38 11.98 19.07
C PRO A 117 -2.00 13.46 19.10
N THR A 118 -0.73 13.76 19.36
CA THR A 118 -0.18 15.10 19.09
C THR A 118 0.15 15.22 17.59
N THR A 119 0.26 16.44 17.07
CA THR A 119 0.70 16.68 15.68
C THR A 119 2.06 16.05 15.40
N ASP A 120 2.99 16.13 16.36
CA ASP A 120 4.31 15.53 16.26
C ASP A 120 4.23 14.00 16.27
N GLY A 121 3.41 13.43 17.17
CA GLY A 121 3.16 11.99 17.23
C GLY A 121 2.58 11.46 15.92
N ARG A 122 1.63 12.19 15.32
CA ARG A 122 1.05 11.82 14.02
C ARG A 122 2.11 11.84 12.91
N THR A 123 2.98 12.84 12.92
CA THR A 123 4.06 12.99 11.93
C THR A 123 5.06 11.83 12.03
N GLN A 124 5.50 11.51 13.25
CA GLN A 124 6.40 10.37 13.49
C GLN A 124 5.75 9.03 13.10
N ALA A 125 4.48 8.83 13.45
CA ALA A 125 3.73 7.63 13.11
C ALA A 125 3.57 7.45 11.58
N ILE A 126 3.33 8.53 10.84
CA ILE A 126 3.31 8.52 9.36
C ILE A 126 4.70 8.16 8.80
N GLY A 127 5.78 8.68 9.39
CA GLY A 127 7.15 8.34 8.99
C GLY A 127 7.43 6.83 9.14
N LEU A 128 6.99 6.25 10.25
CA LEU A 128 7.11 4.81 10.51
C LEU A 128 6.29 3.98 9.51
N ASP A 129 5.04 4.37 9.27
CA ASP A 129 4.13 3.71 8.33
C ASP A 129 4.65 3.76 6.87
N THR A 130 5.22 4.90 6.48
CA THR A 130 5.83 5.10 5.15
C THR A 130 7.00 4.15 4.94
N LEU A 131 7.83 3.96 5.97
CA LEU A 131 8.97 3.03 5.89
C LEU A 131 8.50 1.58 5.66
N ILE A 132 7.41 1.17 6.31
CA ILE A 132 6.82 -0.17 6.15
C ILE A 132 6.21 -0.32 4.75
N ALA A 133 5.52 0.71 4.25
CA ALA A 133 4.96 0.69 2.89
C ALA A 133 6.05 0.47 1.83
N ALA A 134 7.22 1.11 1.99
CA ALA A 134 8.36 0.90 1.11
C ALA A 134 8.90 -0.55 1.16
N SER A 135 8.89 -1.20 2.34
CA SER A 135 9.29 -2.62 2.50
C SER A 135 8.39 -3.55 1.68
N SER A 136 7.09 -3.23 1.58
CA SER A 136 6.11 -4.03 0.85
C SER A 136 6.32 -4.10 -0.66
N ASN A 137 6.73 -3.00 -1.28
CA ASN A 137 6.96 -2.94 -2.72
C ASN A 137 8.09 -3.90 -3.17
N SER A 138 9.09 -4.13 -2.32
CA SER A 138 10.22 -5.00 -2.65
C SER A 138 9.89 -6.50 -2.52
N ARG A 139 8.79 -6.90 -1.85
CA ARG A 139 8.46 -8.33 -1.64
C ARG A 139 8.04 -9.06 -2.91
N THR A 140 7.27 -8.41 -3.78
CA THR A 140 6.83 -9.05 -5.03
C THR A 140 8.04 -9.40 -5.90
N ARG A 141 9.00 -8.46 -6.04
CA ARG A 141 10.24 -8.70 -6.78
C ARG A 141 11.10 -9.79 -6.14
N LEU A 142 11.25 -9.75 -4.81
CA LEU A 142 11.95 -10.80 -4.05
C LEU A 142 11.36 -12.18 -4.34
N ARG A 143 10.03 -12.34 -4.19
CA ARG A 143 9.36 -13.64 -4.36
C ARG A 143 9.48 -14.17 -5.78
N THR A 144 9.37 -13.29 -6.78
CA THR A 144 9.58 -13.68 -8.19
C THR A 144 11.02 -14.15 -8.41
N ALA A 145 12.01 -13.36 -8.00
CA ALA A 145 13.42 -13.72 -8.17
C ALA A 145 13.79 -15.02 -7.44
N LEU A 146 13.28 -15.24 -6.22
CA LEU A 146 13.48 -16.50 -5.51
C LEU A 146 12.88 -17.70 -6.26
N ALA A 147 11.70 -17.52 -6.86
CA ALA A 147 11.05 -18.58 -7.62
C ALA A 147 11.77 -18.88 -8.94
N ASP A 148 12.35 -17.88 -9.58
CA ASP A 148 13.12 -18.05 -10.81
C ASP A 148 14.46 -18.74 -10.53
N ALA A 149 15.18 -18.30 -9.48
CA ALA A 149 16.38 -18.97 -9.00
C ALA A 149 16.12 -20.44 -8.58
N ASP A 150 15.02 -20.71 -7.86
CA ASP A 150 14.67 -22.07 -7.41
C ASP A 150 14.38 -23.01 -8.61
N ARG A 151 13.78 -22.47 -9.68
CA ARG A 151 13.57 -23.18 -10.95
C ARG A 151 14.78 -23.20 -11.86
N CYS A 152 15.91 -22.59 -11.48
CA CYS A 152 17.12 -22.49 -12.30
C CYS A 152 16.85 -21.78 -13.65
N VAL A 153 15.96 -20.78 -13.65
CA VAL A 153 15.63 -19.96 -14.84
C VAL A 153 16.02 -18.51 -14.59
N ASP A 154 16.50 -17.83 -15.63
CA ASP A 154 16.93 -16.42 -15.58
C ASP A 154 17.80 -16.10 -14.34
N ALA A 155 18.66 -17.05 -13.96
CA ALA A 155 19.32 -17.07 -12.66
C ALA A 155 20.20 -15.84 -12.39
N GLU A 156 20.84 -15.30 -13.43
CA GLU A 156 21.63 -14.06 -13.33
C GLU A 156 20.73 -12.85 -13.01
N ALA A 157 19.60 -12.72 -13.71
CA ALA A 157 18.63 -11.65 -13.45
C ALA A 157 17.95 -11.80 -12.08
N ALA A 158 17.71 -13.05 -11.65
CA ALA A 158 17.23 -13.34 -10.30
C ALA A 158 18.24 -12.89 -9.25
N ALA A 159 19.53 -13.24 -9.40
CA ALA A 159 20.60 -12.82 -8.49
C ALA A 159 20.76 -11.29 -8.43
N ASP A 160 20.71 -10.61 -9.58
CA ASP A 160 20.70 -9.14 -9.65
C ASP A 160 19.52 -8.53 -8.88
N THR A 161 18.31 -9.08 -9.06
CA THR A 161 17.11 -8.61 -8.37
C THR A 161 17.23 -8.80 -6.86
N LEU A 162 17.77 -9.94 -6.40
CA LEU A 162 18.01 -10.20 -4.98
C LEU A 162 19.04 -9.25 -4.37
N ARG A 163 20.12 -8.91 -5.10
CA ARG A 163 21.08 -7.88 -4.69
C ARG A 163 20.41 -6.52 -4.52
N GLN A 164 19.56 -6.11 -5.46
CA GLN A 164 18.83 -4.83 -5.39
C GLN A 164 17.87 -4.80 -4.19
N VAL A 165 17.06 -5.86 -4.00
CA VAL A 165 16.15 -5.96 -2.86
C VAL A 165 16.91 -5.91 -1.54
N THR A 166 18.03 -6.62 -1.44
CA THR A 166 18.89 -6.62 -0.24
C THR A 166 19.38 -5.21 0.08
N ALA A 167 19.88 -4.48 -0.93
CA ALA A 167 20.36 -3.10 -0.74
C ALA A 167 19.24 -2.13 -0.32
N GLU A 168 18.04 -2.27 -0.90
CA GLU A 168 16.88 -1.49 -0.50
C GLU A 168 16.51 -1.74 0.97
N ARG A 169 16.52 -3.01 1.40
CA ARG A 169 16.16 -3.40 2.77
C ARG A 169 17.22 -3.01 3.79
N ASP A 170 18.50 -3.02 3.41
CA ASP A 170 19.58 -2.42 4.20
C ASP A 170 19.37 -0.90 4.40
N GLY A 171 19.01 -0.18 3.33
CA GLY A 171 18.66 1.24 3.42
C GLY A 171 17.42 1.51 4.28
N GLN A 172 16.45 0.59 4.30
CA GLN A 172 15.30 0.67 5.21
C GLN A 172 15.71 0.43 6.66
N LEU A 173 16.59 -0.54 6.93
CA LEU A 173 17.12 -0.82 8.26
C LEU A 173 17.86 0.39 8.84
N SER A 174 18.69 1.07 8.06
CA SER A 174 19.39 2.29 8.50
C SER A 174 18.40 3.40 8.86
N ARG A 175 17.41 3.67 8.00
CA ARG A 175 16.35 4.65 8.27
C ARG A 175 15.51 4.30 9.49
N ALA A 176 15.21 3.01 9.71
CA ALA A 176 14.47 2.56 10.88
C ALA A 176 15.20 2.90 12.19
N ARG A 177 16.53 2.75 12.23
CA ARG A 177 17.35 3.03 13.41
C ARG A 177 17.34 4.51 13.79
N GLU A 178 17.25 5.39 12.80
CA GLU A 178 17.31 6.84 12.97
C GLU A 178 15.93 7.48 13.16
N LEU A 179 14.85 6.72 13.00
CA LEU A 179 13.51 7.26 13.01
C LEU A 179 13.15 7.84 14.40
N PRO A 180 12.70 9.11 14.48
CA PRO A 180 12.19 9.68 15.71
C PRO A 180 10.83 9.06 16.04
N VAL A 181 10.66 8.65 17.29
CA VAL A 181 9.49 7.91 17.79
C VAL A 181 9.13 8.29 19.23
N ASP A 182 9.70 9.38 19.74
CA ASP A 182 9.52 9.88 21.11
C ASP A 182 8.12 10.46 21.36
N ALA A 183 7.43 10.90 20.32
CA ALA A 183 6.05 11.37 20.38
C ALA A 183 5.02 10.26 20.12
N ILE A 184 5.46 9.01 19.94
CA ILE A 184 4.60 7.84 19.75
C ILE A 184 4.53 7.06 21.07
N PRO A 185 3.34 6.70 21.58
CA PRO A 185 3.21 5.80 22.72
C PRO A 185 3.95 4.48 22.48
N ASN A 186 4.87 4.10 23.38
CA ASN A 186 5.76 2.94 23.23
C ASN A 186 6.63 2.96 21.95
N GLY A 187 6.86 4.14 21.36
CA GLY A 187 7.50 4.28 20.06
C GLY A 187 8.90 3.66 19.96
N ARG A 188 9.69 3.75 21.04
CA ARG A 188 11.01 3.08 21.10
C ARG A 188 10.90 1.57 20.92
N THR A 189 10.01 0.92 21.67
CA THR A 189 9.76 -0.52 21.56
C THR A 189 9.28 -0.92 20.16
N ILE A 190 8.38 -0.13 19.57
CA ILE A 190 7.88 -0.34 18.21
C ILE A 190 9.03 -0.26 17.19
N ARG A 191 9.86 0.78 17.29
CA ARG A 191 11.04 0.95 16.42
C ARG A 191 12.03 -0.18 16.59
N ASP A 192 12.30 -0.61 17.82
CA ASP A 192 13.26 -1.68 18.10
C ASP A 192 12.78 -3.02 17.50
N HIS A 193 11.48 -3.32 17.56
CA HIS A 193 10.91 -4.47 16.85
C HIS A 193 11.00 -4.34 15.32
N LEU A 194 10.77 -3.15 14.77
CA LEU A 194 10.94 -2.91 13.33
C LEU A 194 12.39 -3.11 12.89
N VAL A 195 13.35 -2.59 13.66
CA VAL A 195 14.79 -2.78 13.44
C VAL A 195 15.16 -4.25 13.49
N ALA A 196 14.65 -5.02 14.45
CA ALA A 196 14.87 -6.46 14.52
C ALA A 196 14.29 -7.21 13.30
N ALA A 197 13.05 -6.88 12.91
CA ALA A 197 12.40 -7.46 11.74
C ALA A 197 13.18 -7.20 10.45
N LEU A 198 13.63 -5.96 10.24
CA LEU A 198 14.44 -5.58 9.08
C LEU A 198 15.83 -6.23 9.12
N ALA A 199 16.48 -6.29 10.28
CA ALA A 199 17.80 -6.91 10.41
C ALA A 199 17.78 -8.41 10.06
N HIS A 200 16.78 -9.15 10.57
CA HIS A 200 16.62 -10.56 10.20
C HIS A 200 16.23 -10.73 8.72
N SER A 201 15.41 -9.83 8.18
CA SER A 201 15.05 -9.86 6.76
C SER A 201 16.27 -9.61 5.86
N VAL A 202 17.12 -8.63 6.20
CA VAL A 202 18.41 -8.40 5.52
C VAL A 202 19.30 -9.63 5.58
N ALA A 203 19.41 -10.28 6.76
CA ALA A 203 20.20 -11.50 6.90
C ALA A 203 19.68 -12.62 5.97
N ALA A 204 18.35 -12.78 5.88
CA ALA A 204 17.73 -13.73 4.96
C ALA A 204 18.01 -13.37 3.50
N ASP A 205 17.82 -12.10 3.10
CA ASP A 205 18.04 -11.65 1.73
C ASP A 205 19.49 -11.82 1.29
N ARG A 206 20.46 -11.54 2.18
CA ARG A 206 21.89 -11.79 1.91
C ARG A 206 22.18 -13.26 1.71
N ALA A 207 21.61 -14.14 2.53
CA ALA A 207 21.77 -15.58 2.37
C ALA A 207 21.12 -16.09 1.08
N PHE A 208 19.92 -15.60 0.73
CA PHE A 208 19.29 -15.90 -0.56
C PHE A 208 20.08 -15.37 -1.75
N THR A 209 20.70 -14.19 -1.61
CA THR A 209 21.56 -13.62 -2.65
C THR A 209 22.79 -14.51 -2.88
N ALA A 210 23.47 -14.92 -1.80
CA ALA A 210 24.63 -15.83 -1.91
C ALA A 210 24.25 -17.20 -2.51
N TRP A 211 23.07 -17.71 -2.17
CA TRP A 211 22.52 -18.89 -2.82
C TRP A 211 22.25 -18.66 -4.31
N ALA A 212 21.59 -17.56 -4.68
CA ALA A 212 21.27 -17.25 -6.06
C ALA A 212 22.52 -16.99 -6.92
N ASP A 213 23.59 -16.42 -6.36
CA ASP A 213 24.89 -16.30 -7.03
C ASP A 213 25.47 -17.69 -7.35
N ASN A 214 25.29 -18.67 -6.45
CA ASN A 214 25.66 -20.06 -6.72
C ASN A 214 24.82 -20.66 -7.84
N VAL A 215 23.50 -20.45 -7.82
CA VAL A 215 22.57 -20.88 -8.90
C VAL A 215 22.99 -20.26 -10.23
N ALA A 216 23.28 -18.96 -10.27
CA ALA A 216 23.72 -18.24 -11.47
C ALA A 216 25.05 -18.78 -12.02
N SER A 217 25.93 -19.31 -11.16
CA SER A 217 27.16 -19.99 -11.57
C SER A 217 26.97 -21.45 -12.04
N GLY A 218 25.72 -21.88 -12.23
CA GLY A 218 25.35 -23.22 -12.70
C GLY A 218 25.15 -24.27 -11.59
N ARG A 219 25.29 -23.88 -10.30
CA ARG A 219 25.00 -24.77 -9.17
C ARG A 219 23.54 -24.68 -8.75
N CYS A 220 22.65 -25.18 -9.60
CA CYS A 220 21.22 -25.17 -9.31
C CYS A 220 20.84 -26.16 -8.21
N GLY A 221 19.83 -25.79 -7.42
CA GLY A 221 19.40 -26.52 -6.23
C GLY A 221 19.68 -25.77 -4.93
N GLN A 222 19.09 -26.24 -3.83
CA GLN A 222 19.24 -25.63 -2.51
C GLN A 222 20.57 -26.06 -1.88
N ASP A 223 21.26 -25.09 -1.27
CA ASP A 223 22.54 -25.31 -0.60
C ASP A 223 22.50 -24.80 0.86
N ALA A 224 23.66 -24.72 1.50
CA ALA A 224 23.77 -24.23 2.87
C ALA A 224 23.30 -22.76 3.03
N ASN A 225 23.44 -21.92 1.99
CA ASN A 225 22.98 -20.54 2.01
C ASN A 225 21.45 -20.48 1.95
N TYR A 226 20.81 -21.34 1.14
CA TYR A 226 19.34 -21.46 1.15
C TYR A 226 18.82 -21.88 2.53
N ALA A 227 19.47 -22.85 3.16
CA ALA A 227 19.10 -23.29 4.51
C ALA A 227 19.28 -22.17 5.57
N GLU A 228 20.34 -21.36 5.47
CA GLU A 228 20.53 -20.18 6.32
C GLU A 228 19.46 -19.12 6.09
N ALA A 229 19.12 -18.86 4.82
CA ALA A 229 18.06 -17.94 4.46
C ALA A 229 16.71 -18.34 5.08
N GLY A 230 16.40 -19.64 5.12
CA GLY A 230 15.22 -20.18 5.80
C GLY A 230 15.21 -19.95 7.32
N ARG A 231 16.35 -20.13 7.99
CA ARG A 231 16.49 -19.84 9.43
C ARG A 231 16.30 -18.35 9.72
N ALA A 232 17.00 -17.50 8.97
CA ALA A 232 16.88 -16.05 9.12
C ALA A 232 15.46 -15.55 8.80
N SER A 233 14.80 -16.13 7.79
CA SER A 233 13.41 -15.82 7.45
C SER A 233 12.45 -16.17 8.59
N THR A 234 12.66 -17.32 9.25
CA THR A 234 11.85 -17.72 10.42
C THR A 234 12.00 -16.73 11.57
N ALA A 235 13.24 -16.28 11.85
CA ALA A 235 13.50 -15.23 12.84
C ALA A 235 12.87 -13.89 12.44
N ALA A 236 12.91 -13.53 11.15
CA ALA A 236 12.27 -12.34 10.62
C ALA A 236 10.75 -12.38 10.83
N THR A 237 10.09 -13.48 10.50
CA THR A 237 8.66 -13.68 10.72
C THR A 237 8.28 -13.55 12.20
N ALA A 238 9.10 -14.08 13.11
CA ALA A 238 8.87 -13.90 14.55
C ALA A 238 8.98 -12.42 14.97
N ALA A 239 10.00 -11.69 14.50
CA ALA A 239 10.17 -10.28 14.80
C ALA A 239 9.07 -9.40 14.17
N LYS A 240 8.61 -9.71 12.96
CA LYS A 240 7.48 -9.04 12.28
C LYS A 240 6.18 -9.20 13.08
N ARG A 241 5.94 -10.38 13.65
CA ARG A 241 4.81 -10.60 14.58
C ARG A 241 4.87 -9.69 15.78
N SER A 242 6.03 -9.62 16.45
CA SER A 242 6.22 -8.73 17.59
C SER A 242 6.01 -7.27 17.21
N PHE A 243 6.52 -6.85 16.04
CA PHE A 243 6.30 -5.52 15.50
C PHE A 243 4.80 -5.24 15.28
N CYS A 244 4.08 -6.10 14.53
CA CYS A 244 2.65 -5.92 14.26
C CYS A 244 1.83 -5.85 15.55
N SER A 245 2.14 -6.70 16.53
CA SER A 245 1.47 -6.70 17.83
C SER A 245 1.67 -5.39 18.59
N ALA A 246 2.84 -4.76 18.48
CA ALA A 246 3.12 -3.48 19.14
C ALA A 246 2.57 -2.29 18.35
N TRP A 247 2.64 -2.33 17.02
CA TRP A 247 2.27 -1.23 16.13
C TRP A 247 0.76 -1.07 15.96
N ASN A 248 0.04 -2.17 15.72
CA ASN A 248 -1.36 -2.10 15.28
C ASN A 248 -2.29 -1.34 16.24
N PRO A 249 -2.21 -1.51 17.57
CA PRO A 249 -3.02 -0.71 18.50
C PRO A 249 -2.72 0.79 18.42
N VAL A 250 -1.45 1.14 18.20
CA VAL A 250 -1.00 2.53 18.09
C VAL A 250 -1.42 3.13 16.74
N ALA A 251 -1.28 2.38 15.66
CA ALA A 251 -1.70 2.79 14.31
C ALA A 251 -3.18 3.21 14.28
N VAL A 252 -4.07 2.43 14.91
CA VAL A 252 -5.50 2.75 15.04
C VAL A 252 -5.71 4.07 15.78
N GLY A 253 -4.97 4.31 16.87
CA GLY A 253 -5.02 5.57 17.62
C GLY A 253 -4.64 6.79 16.78
N PHE A 254 -3.74 6.62 15.81
CA PHE A 254 -3.36 7.66 14.84
C PHE A 254 -4.21 7.67 13.56
N GLY A 255 -5.20 6.77 13.41
CA GLY A 255 -5.98 6.64 12.17
C GLY A 255 -5.16 6.18 10.96
N LEU A 256 -4.14 5.36 11.21
CA LEU A 256 -3.29 4.71 10.21
C LEU A 256 -3.73 3.25 10.00
N PRO A 257 -3.42 2.65 8.83
CA PRO A 257 -3.73 1.25 8.60
C PRO A 257 -2.94 0.34 9.56
N THR A 258 -3.57 -0.75 9.98
CA THR A 258 -2.85 -1.85 10.62
C THR A 258 -1.98 -2.57 9.60
N ARG A 259 -0.97 -3.29 10.09
CA ARG A 259 -0.01 -4.04 9.28
C ARG A 259 -0.05 -5.52 9.59
N THR A 260 0.21 -6.33 8.56
CA THR A 260 0.42 -7.76 8.64
C THR A 260 1.90 -8.11 8.57
N GLU A 261 2.26 -9.34 8.94
CA GLU A 261 3.66 -9.82 8.84
C GLU A 261 4.18 -9.75 7.40
N ASP A 262 3.31 -10.10 6.45
CA ASP A 262 3.59 -10.04 5.02
C ASP A 262 3.70 -8.61 4.49
N GLU A 263 3.44 -7.57 5.30
CA GLU A 263 3.60 -6.15 4.99
C GLU A 263 4.85 -5.51 5.61
N VAL A 264 5.45 -6.14 6.63
CA VAL A 264 6.61 -5.65 7.40
C VAL A 264 7.92 -6.28 6.91
#